data_AF-A0A2V6A612-F1
#
_entry.id   AF-A0A2V6A612-F1
#
_cell.length_a   1.000
_cell.length_b   1.000
_cell.length_c   1.000
_cell.angle_alpha   90.00
_cell.angle_beta   90.00
_cell.angle_gamma   90.00
#
_symmetry.space_group_name_H-M   'P 1'
#
loop_
_entity.id
_entity.type
_entity.pdbx_description
1 polymer ?
#
loop_
_entity_poly.entity_id
_entity_poly.type
_entity_poly.pdbx_seq_one_letter_code
_entity_poly.pdbx_strand_id
1 'polypeptide(L)' 'IFIAGGAEPPPTYAELTDRLGITESTLRSHVTRLRARYREALRTEVRRTVDNEKQVDRELRELLHVLTEM' A
#
# COMPACT_ATOMS: atom_id res chain seq x y z
N ILE A 1 9.86 0.06 -0.53
CA ILE A 1 9.57 1.50 -0.75
C ILE A 1 8.06 1.71 -0.70
N PHE A 2 7.60 2.83 -0.15
CA PHE A 2 6.19 3.24 -0.18
C PHE A 2 6.02 4.34 -1.22
N ILE A 3 5.00 4.23 -2.06
CA ILE A 3 4.66 5.24 -3.06
C ILE A 3 3.54 6.09 -2.48
N ALA A 4 3.76 7.39 -2.37
CA ALA A 4 2.69 8.33 -2.03
C ALA A 4 1.80 8.48 -3.27
N GLY A 5 0.51 8.15 -3.14
CA GLY A 5 -0.45 8.26 -4.25
C GLY A 5 -0.88 9.70 -4.57
N GLY A 6 -0.15 10.71 -4.10
CA GLY A 6 -0.49 12.12 -4.24
C GLY A 6 0.76 13.01 -4.13
N ALA A 7 0.63 14.24 -4.64
CA ALA A 7 1.71 15.24 -4.66
C ALA A 7 2.04 15.80 -3.26
N GLU A 8 1.10 15.71 -2.33
CA GLU A 8 1.28 16.21 -0.97
C GLU A 8 1.87 15.14 -0.04
N PRO A 9 2.75 15.52 0.91
CA PRO A 9 3.27 14.59 1.89
C PRO A 9 2.12 14.05 2.75
N PRO A 10 2.16 12.76 3.12
CA PRO A 10 1.13 12.18 3.97
C PRO A 10 1.13 12.87 5.35
N PRO A 11 -0.06 13.06 5.97
CA PRO A 11 -0.15 13.59 7.32
C PRO A 11 0.57 12.69 8.32
N THR A 12 1.07 13.29 9.39
CA THR A 12 1.73 12.58 10.49
C THR A 12 0.75 11.69 11.24
N TYR A 13 1.28 10.70 11.96
CA TYR A 13 0.44 9.86 12.82
C TYR A 13 -0.29 10.68 13.89
N ALA A 14 0.35 11.73 14.43
CA ALA A 14 -0.25 12.61 15.42
C ALA A 14 -1.47 13.37 14.87
N GLU A 15 -1.35 13.98 13.70
CA GLU A 15 -2.47 14.65 13.03
C GLU A 15 -3.61 13.68 12.70
N LEU A 16 -3.27 12.46 12.28
CA LEU A 16 -4.27 11.44 11.99
C LEU A 16 -4.99 10.94 13.24
N THR A 17 -4.28 10.73 14.35
CA THR A 17 -4.89 10.32 15.62
C THR A 17 -5.86 11.38 16.15
N ASP A 18 -5.49 12.65 16.05
CA ASP A 18 -6.32 13.78 16.46
C ASP A 18 -7.59 13.89 15.59
N ARG A 19 -7.41 13.90 14.26
CA ARG A 19 -8.53 13.97 13.29
C ARG A 19 -9.51 12.82 13.41
N LEU A 20 -9.04 11.62 13.77
CA LEU A 20 -9.85 10.41 13.87
C LEU A 20 -10.36 10.14 15.30
N GLY A 21 -9.88 10.88 16.30
CA GLY A 21 -10.22 10.65 17.70
C GLY A 21 -9.80 9.26 18.23
N ILE A 22 -8.68 8.72 17.73
CA ILE A 22 -8.17 7.39 18.11
C ILE A 22 -6.76 7.46 18.65
N THR A 23 -6.35 6.44 19.41
CA THR A 23 -4.97 6.31 19.87
C THR A 23 -4.01 5.94 18.74
N GLU A 24 -2.73 6.26 18.89
CA GLU A 24 -1.68 5.89 17.92
C GLU A 24 -1.55 4.37 17.76
N SER A 25 -1.71 3.61 18.85
CA SER A 25 -1.72 2.15 18.82
C SER A 25 -2.84 1.61 17.92
N THR A 26 -4.05 2.16 18.05
CA THR A 26 -5.20 1.83 17.22
C THR A 26 -4.91 2.17 15.76
N LEU A 27 -4.45 3.39 15.48
CA LEU A 27 -4.09 3.83 14.12
C LEU A 27 -3.09 2.87 13.46
N ARG A 28 -2.03 2.48 14.19
CA ARG A 28 -1.02 1.53 13.69
C ARG A 28 -1.63 0.18 13.32
N SER A 29 -2.56 -0.34 14.12
CA SER A 29 -3.30 -1.55 13.79
C SER A 29 -4.18 -1.39 12.55
N HIS A 30 -4.88 -0.26 12.42
CA HIS A 30 -5.70 0.03 11.23
C HIS A 30 -4.85 0.11 9.96
N VAL A 31 -3.74 0.86 10.00
CA VAL A 31 -2.82 0.98 8.86
C VAL A 31 -2.23 -0.38 8.47
N THR A 32 -1.87 -1.22 9.46
CA THR A 32 -1.35 -2.57 9.19
C THR A 32 -2.39 -3.43 8.48
N ARG A 33 -3.64 -3.44 8.96
CA ARG A 33 -4.74 -4.18 8.31
C ARG A 33 -5.04 -3.64 6.91
N LEU A 34 -5.06 -2.33 6.74
CA LEU A 34 -5.28 -1.69 5.44
C LEU A 34 -4.21 -2.10 4.43
N ARG A 35 -2.94 -2.08 4.84
CA ARG A 35 -1.81 -2.51 4.01
C ARG A 35 -1.90 -3.99 3.63
N ALA A 36 -2.31 -4.86 4.56
CA ALA A 36 -2.52 -6.27 4.26
C ALA A 36 -3.62 -6.45 3.22
N ARG A 37 -4.80 -5.84 3.43
CA ARG A 37 -5.93 -5.91 2.49
C ARG A 37 -5.57 -5.36 1.10
N TYR A 38 -4.84 -4.25 1.06
CA TYR A 38 -4.38 -3.66 -0.18
C TYR A 38 -3.44 -4.60 -0.94
N ARG A 39 -2.48 -5.24 -0.26
CA ARG A 39 -1.58 -6.22 -0.90
C ARG A 39 -2.34 -7.40 -1.50
N GLU A 40 -3.35 -7.91 -0.81
CA GLU A 40 -4.17 -9.02 -1.31
C GLU A 40 -4.99 -8.61 -2.54
N ALA A 41 -5.61 -7.42 -2.50
CA ALA A 41 -6.35 -6.88 -3.64
C ALA A 41 -5.42 -6.67 -4.85
N LEU A 42 -4.26 -6.04 -4.64
CA LEU A 42 -3.29 -5.79 -5.69
C LEU A 42 -2.77 -7.10 -6.31
N ARG A 43 -2.40 -8.08 -5.48
CA ARG A 43 -2.00 -9.42 -5.95
C ARG A 43 -3.09 -10.09 -6.76
N THR A 44 -4.35 -9.92 -6.37
CA THR A 44 -5.49 -10.49 -7.08
C THR A 44 -5.64 -9.88 -8.46
N GLU A 45 -5.51 -8.56 -8.60
CA GLU A 45 -5.56 -7.91 -9.90
C GLU A 45 -4.36 -8.29 -10.78
N VAL A 46 -3.14 -8.29 -10.24
CA VAL A 46 -1.95 -8.72 -10.99
C VAL A 46 -2.05 -10.19 -11.42
N ARG A 47 -2.64 -11.06 -10.60
CA ARG A 47 -2.87 -12.47 -10.99
C ARG A 47 -3.77 -12.59 -12.23
N ARG A 48 -4.68 -11.64 -12.45
CA ARG A 48 -5.55 -11.62 -13.64
C ARG A 48 -4.83 -11.14 -14.90
N THR A 49 -3.70 -10.44 -14.76
CA THR A 49 -2.95 -9.89 -15.89
C THR A 49 -1.76 -10.76 -16.31
N VAL A 50 -1.35 -11.72 -15.47
CA VAL A 50 -0.23 -12.63 -15.77
C VAL A 50 -0.73 -14.00 -16.21
N ASP A 51 -0.03 -14.62 -17.15
CA ASP A 51 -0.36 -15.97 -17.65
C ASP A 51 -0.13 -17.08 -16.61
N ASN A 52 0.71 -16.82 -15.60
CA ASN A 52 1.08 -17.80 -14.58
C ASN A 52 1.25 -17.14 -13.21
N GLU A 53 0.65 -17.73 -12.18
CA GLU A 53 0.69 -17.25 -10.80
C GLU A 53 2.11 -17.08 -10.24
N LYS A 54 3.08 -17.88 -10.70
CA LYS A 54 4.51 -17.73 -10.33
C LYS A 54 5.12 -16.41 -10.77
N GLN A 55 4.47 -15.69 -11.69
CA GLN A 55 4.94 -14.40 -12.20
C GLN A 55 4.44 -13.21 -11.36
N VAL A 56 3.46 -13.38 -10.47
CA VAL A 56 2.85 -12.27 -9.71
C VAL A 56 3.89 -11.48 -8.93
N ASP A 57 4.79 -12.15 -8.21
CA ASP A 57 5.82 -11.46 -7.44
C ASP A 57 6.86 -10.76 -8.33
N ARG A 58 7.09 -11.25 -9.54
CA ARG A 58 7.96 -10.56 -10.52
C ARG A 58 7.27 -9.30 -11.02
N GLU A 59 6.04 -9.43 -11.50
CA GLU A 59 5.25 -8.31 -12.02
C GLU A 59 5.08 -7.20 -10.98
N LEU A 60 4.83 -7.54 -9.72
CA LEU A 60 4.77 -6.55 -8.63
C LEU A 60 6.08 -5.79 -8.41
N ARG A 61 7.23 -6.43 -8.62
CA ARG A 61 8.54 -5.75 -8.52
C ARG A 61 8.75 -4.81 -9.70
N GLU A 62 8.39 -5.23 -10.91
CA GLU A 62 8.46 -4.37 -12.10
C GLU A 62 7.54 -3.15 -11.97
N LEU A 63 6.29 -3.36 -11.55
CA LEU A 63 5.35 -2.27 -11.26
C LEU A 63 5.90 -1.30 -10.22
N LEU A 64 6.52 -1.82 -9.14
CA LEU A 64 7.16 -0.97 -8.13
C LEU A 64 8.30 -0.16 -8.73
N HIS A 65 9.17 -0.79 -9.54
CA HIS A 65 10.31 -0.15 -10.17
C HIS A 65 9.85 1.03 -11.04
N VAL A 66 8.93 0.78 -11.98
CA VAL A 66 8.38 1.81 -12.89
C VAL A 66 7.77 2.96 -12.12
N LEU A 67 6.98 2.69 -11.07
CA LEU A 67 6.33 3.74 -10.28
C LEU A 67 7.29 4.52 -9.38
N THR A 68 8.51 4.04 -9.14
CA THR A 68 9.53 4.73 -8.33
C THR A 68 10.58 5.45 -9.17
N GLU A 69 10.70 5.12 -10.45
CA GLU A 69 11.56 5.84 -11.41
C GLU A 69 10.86 7.03 -12.06
N MET A 70 9.55 7.21 -11.81
CA MET A 70 8.78 8.40 -12.16
C MET A 70 8.95 9.51 -11.12
#